data_AF-A0A544UH41-F1
#
_entry.id   AF-A0A544UH41-F1
#
_cell.length_a   1.000
_cell.length_b   1.000
_cell.length_c   1.000
_cell.angle_alpha   90.00
_cell.angle_beta   90.00
_cell.angle_gamma   90.00
#
_symmetry.space_group_name_H-M   'P 1'
#
loop_
_entity.id
_entity.type
_entity.pdbx_description
1 polymer ?
#
loop_
_entity_poly.entity_id
_entity_poly.type
_entity_poly.pdbx_seq_one_letter_code
_entity_poly.pdbx_strand_id
1 'polypeptide(L)' 'MDKYYSYTDFLKAVGQSKKVDEAEKLLNEIYLDLFLNHIQRMHREEQLMVLIDRALDDKDENAFHLYAAELITLHQDASE' A
#
# COMPACT_ATOMS: atom_id res chain seq x y z
N MET A 1 -4.49 -13.85 8.21
CA MET A 1 -4.36 -14.23 6.77
C MET A 1 -5.79 -14.31 6.24
N ASP A 2 -6.48 -13.15 6.17
CA ASP A 2 -7.96 -13.11 6.08
C ASP A 2 -8.49 -12.18 4.97
N LYS A 3 -7.61 -11.44 4.28
CA LYS A 3 -8.03 -10.42 3.28
C LYS A 3 -8.59 -11.02 1.98
N TYR A 4 -8.20 -12.25 1.61
CA TYR A 4 -8.71 -12.90 0.40
C TYR A 4 -10.15 -13.41 0.51
N TYR A 5 -10.61 -13.78 1.73
CA TYR A 5 -11.97 -14.28 1.95
C TYR A 5 -13.03 -13.17 1.84
N SER A 6 -12.68 -11.92 2.20
CA SER A 6 -13.58 -10.77 2.09
C SER A 6 -13.92 -10.39 0.64
N TYR A 7 -12.97 -10.56 -0.29
CA TYR A 7 -13.14 -10.20 -1.70
C TYR A 7 -14.13 -11.12 -2.45
N THR A 8 -14.02 -12.43 -2.24
CA THR A 8 -14.93 -13.41 -2.87
C THR A 8 -16.37 -13.25 -2.41
N ASP A 9 -16.55 -12.86 -1.14
CA ASP A 9 -17.88 -12.65 -0.57
C ASP A 9 -18.50 -11.33 -1.02
N PHE A 10 -17.68 -10.27 -1.19
CA PHE A 10 -18.14 -9.00 -1.75
C PHE A 10 -18.57 -9.12 -3.22
N LEU A 11 -17.77 -9.81 -4.05
CA LEU A 11 -18.13 -10.05 -5.47
C LEU A 11 -19.43 -10.84 -5.62
N LYS A 12 -19.65 -11.84 -4.76
CA LYS A 12 -20.92 -12.59 -4.74
C LYS A 12 -22.11 -11.70 -4.41
N ALA A 13 -21.95 -10.78 -3.45
CA ALA A 13 -23.02 -9.86 -3.05
C ALA A 13 -23.35 -8.82 -4.14
N VAL A 14 -22.32 -8.30 -4.82
CA VAL A 14 -22.48 -7.27 -5.86
C VAL A 14 -23.05 -7.84 -7.16
N GLY A 15 -22.55 -9.01 -7.60
CA GLY A 15 -23.00 -9.69 -8.83
C GLY A 15 -24.45 -10.17 -8.81
N GLN A 16 -25.10 -10.20 -7.63
CA GLN A 16 -26.51 -10.53 -7.48
C GLN A 16 -27.46 -9.32 -7.66
N SER A 17 -26.93 -8.09 -7.74
CA SER A 17 -27.75 -6.88 -7.83
C SER A 17 -27.93 -6.37 -9.27
N LYS A 18 -29.15 -5.95 -9.63
CA LYS A 18 -29.49 -5.43 -10.97
C LYS A 18 -28.94 -4.01 -11.29
N LYS A 19 -28.08 -3.44 -10.44
CA LYS A 19 -27.40 -2.14 -10.60
C LYS A 19 -25.93 -2.31 -10.99
N VAL A 20 -25.68 -3.22 -11.92
CA VAL A 20 -24.34 -3.70 -12.29
C VAL A 20 -23.37 -2.55 -12.65
N ASP A 21 -23.82 -1.53 -13.39
CA ASP A 21 -22.95 -0.43 -13.85
C ASP A 21 -22.45 0.51 -12.73
N GLU A 22 -23.28 0.83 -11.74
CA GLU A 22 -22.85 1.69 -10.60
C GLU A 22 -21.91 0.93 -9.66
N ALA A 23 -22.18 -0.37 -9.44
CA ALA A 23 -21.37 -1.18 -8.55
C ALA A 23 -20.02 -1.55 -9.18
N GLU A 24 -19.95 -1.76 -10.50
CA GLU A 24 -18.70 -1.97 -11.23
C GLU A 24 -17.82 -0.70 -11.26
N LYS A 25 -18.42 0.49 -11.44
CA LYS A 25 -17.69 1.76 -11.37
C LYS A 25 -17.07 1.98 -9.99
N LEU A 26 -17.85 1.81 -8.93
CA LEU A 26 -17.36 1.91 -7.57
C LEU A 26 -16.24 0.88 -7.28
N LEU A 27 -16.39 -0.35 -7.80
CA LEU A 27 -15.37 -1.38 -7.64
C LEU A 27 -14.06 -1.03 -8.36
N ASN A 28 -14.15 -0.47 -9.57
CA ASN A 28 -12.98 0.00 -10.31
C ASN A 28 -12.29 1.17 -9.61
N GLU A 29 -13.05 2.10 -9.03
CA GLU A 29 -12.50 3.20 -8.24
C GLU A 29 -11.75 2.68 -7.00
N ILE A 30 -12.37 1.78 -6.23
CA ILE A 30 -11.73 1.15 -5.06
C ILE A 30 -10.47 0.38 -5.49
N TYR A 31 -10.53 -0.37 -6.60
CA TYR A 31 -9.38 -1.11 -7.11
C TYR A 31 -8.23 -0.18 -7.50
N LEU A 32 -8.54 0.90 -8.21
CA LEU A 32 -7.56 1.88 -8.64
C LEU A 32 -6.88 2.52 -7.43
N ASP A 33 -7.63 2.91 -6.40
CA ASP A 33 -7.08 3.49 -5.18
C ASP A 33 -6.19 2.49 -4.43
N LEU A 34 -6.62 1.23 -4.27
CA LEU A 34 -5.79 0.20 -3.65
C LEU A 34 -4.51 -0.06 -4.43
N PHE A 35 -4.59 -0.10 -5.76
CA PHE A 35 -3.45 -0.28 -6.63
C PHE A 35 -2.48 0.90 -6.55
N LEU A 36 -2.98 2.14 -6.62
CA LEU A 36 -2.16 3.34 -6.50
C LEU A 36 -1.47 3.41 -5.14
N ASN A 37 -2.19 3.12 -4.06
CA ASN A 37 -1.61 3.04 -2.71
C ASN A 37 -0.50 1.99 -2.63
N HIS A 38 -0.70 0.82 -3.23
CA HIS A 38 0.32 -0.23 -3.27
C HIS A 38 1.59 0.24 -4.01
N ILE A 39 1.43 0.82 -5.21
CA ILE A 39 2.55 1.33 -6.01
C ILE A 39 3.28 2.47 -5.29
N GLN A 40 2.55 3.42 -4.69
CA GLN A 40 3.14 4.52 -3.94
C GLN A 40 3.97 4.02 -2.76
N ARG A 41 3.48 3.00 -2.03
CA ARG A 41 4.23 2.41 -0.92
C ARG A 41 5.49 1.70 -1.38
N MET A 42 5.41 0.88 -2.44
CA MET A 42 6.59 0.24 -3.02
C MET A 42 7.65 1.26 -3.43
N HIS A 43 7.23 2.32 -4.13
CA HIS A 43 8.14 3.38 -4.55
C HIS A 43 8.73 4.13 -3.35
N ARG A 44 7.93 4.37 -2.30
CA ARG A 44 8.44 5.02 -1.08
C ARG A 44 9.48 4.17 -0.36
N GLU A 45 9.27 2.86 -0.30
CA GLU A 45 10.24 1.90 0.24
C GLU A 45 11.56 1.95 -0.53
N GLU A 46 11.53 1.89 -1.86
CA GLU A 46 12.72 2.00 -2.70
C GLU A 46 13.46 3.33 -2.47
N GLN A 47 12.72 4.44 -2.35
CA GLN A 47 13.31 5.74 -2.05
C GLN A 47 13.99 5.79 -0.68
N LEU A 48 13.35 5.23 0.35
CA LEU A 48 13.90 5.19 1.70
C LEU A 48 15.19 4.37 1.75
N MET A 49 15.25 3.23 1.05
CA MET A 49 16.48 2.45 0.93
C MET A 49 17.62 3.25 0.32
N VAL A 50 17.37 3.97 -0.79
CA VAL A 50 18.38 4.84 -1.41
C VAL A 50 18.83 5.98 -0.50
N LEU A 51 17.91 6.56 0.27
CA LEU A 51 18.21 7.64 1.22
C LEU A 51 19.01 7.14 2.42
N ILE A 52 18.72 5.93 2.91
CA ILE A 52 19.48 5.25 3.96
C ILE A 52 20.90 4.99 3.50
N ASP A 53 21.09 4.43 2.30
CA ASP A 53 22.41 4.17 1.74
C ASP A 53 23.23 5.45 1.62
N ARG A 54 22.62 6.54 1.15
CA ARG A 54 23.29 7.86 1.08
C ARG A 54 23.63 8.41 2.45
N ALA A 55 22.74 8.27 3.43
CA ALA A 55 23.02 8.72 4.79
C ALA A 55 24.19 7.95 5.42
N LEU A 56 24.34 6.67 5.10
CA LEU A 56 25.49 5.87 5.50
C LEU A 56 26.78 6.32 4.83
N ASP A 57 26.75 6.61 3.52
CA ASP A 57 27.89 7.13 2.76
C ASP A 57 28.37 8.48 3.33
N ASP A 58 27.42 9.37 3.66
CA ASP A 58 27.67 10.70 4.21
C ASP A 58 27.96 10.68 5.73
N LYS A 59 27.83 9.52 6.38
CA LYS A 59 27.91 9.33 7.84
C LYS A 59 26.96 10.24 8.63
N ASP A 60 25.79 10.54 8.05
CA ASP A 60 24.73 11.31 8.71
C ASP A 60 23.84 10.36 9.53
N GLU A 61 24.19 10.21 10.81
CA GLU A 61 23.44 9.37 11.75
C GLU A 61 21.99 9.86 11.95
N ASN A 62 21.75 11.17 11.88
CA ASN A 62 20.41 11.71 12.08
C ASN A 62 19.51 11.35 10.89
N ALA A 63 20.01 11.53 9.67
CA ALA A 63 19.29 11.16 8.47
C ALA A 63 19.04 9.64 8.41
N PHE A 64 20.04 8.83 8.76
CA PHE A 64 19.90 7.38 8.85
C PHE A 64 18.76 6.97 9.80
N HIS A 65 18.77 7.48 11.04
CA HIS A 65 17.74 7.15 12.02
C HIS A 65 16.35 7.63 11.60
N LEU A 66 16.25 8.80 10.96
CA LEU A 66 15.00 9.32 10.42
C LEU A 66 14.41 8.38 9.35
N TYR A 67 15.20 8.04 8.32
CA TYR A 67 14.72 7.22 7.21
C TYR A 67 14.50 5.76 7.62
N ALA A 68 15.32 5.22 8.51
CA ALA A 68 15.12 3.87 9.05
C ALA A 68 13.85 3.78 9.89
N ALA A 69 13.55 4.79 10.71
CA ALA A 69 12.29 4.84 11.46
C ALA A 69 11.07 4.92 10.52
N GLU A 70 11.15 5.75 9.48
CA GLU A 70 10.10 5.87 8.48
C GLU A 70 9.87 4.53 7.74
N LEU A 71 10.95 3.82 7.38
CA LEU A 71 10.85 2.52 6.73
C LEU A 71 10.19 1.47 7.64
N ILE A 72 10.53 1.46 8.94
CA ILE A 72 9.90 0.57 9.92
C ILE A 72 8.40 0.86 10.03
N THR A 73 8.00 2.13 10.12
CA THR A 73 6.57 2.50 10.15
C THR A 73 5.86 2.09 8.87
N LEU A 74 6.51 2.27 7.71
CA LEU A 74 5.97 1.85 6.42
C LEU A 74 5.72 0.34 6.37
N HIS A 75 6.59 -0.50 6.96
CA HIS A 75 6.37 -1.95 7.03
C HIS A 75 5.34 -2.38 8.09
N GLN A 76 5.23 -1.65 9.21
CA GLN A 76 4.21 -1.91 10.22
C GLN A 76 2.79 -1.71 9.66
N ASP A 77 2.59 -0.63 8.91
CA ASP A 77 1.32 -0.36 8.21
C ASP A 77 0.98 -1.43 7.13
N ALA A 78 1.92 -2.28 6.73
CA ALA A 78 1.66 -3.41 5.80
C ALA A 78 1.20 -4.67 6.53
N SER A 79 1.46 -4.75 7.83
CA SER A 79 1.24 -5.93 8.67
C SER A 79 -0.19 -6.00 9.23
N GLU A 80 -0.91 -4.88 9.23
CA GLU A 80 -2.33 -4.74 9.57
C GLU A 80 -3.22 -4.85 8.32
#